data_AF-A0A841FR17-F1
#
_entry.id   AF-A0A841FR17-F1
#
_cell.length_a   1.000
_cell.length_b   1.000
_cell.length_c   1.000
_cell.angle_alpha   90.00
_cell.angle_beta   90.00
_cell.angle_gamma   90.00
#
_symmetry.space_group_name_H-M   'P 1'
#
loop_
_entity.id
_entity.type
_entity.pdbx_description
1 polymer ?
#
loop_
_entity_poly.entity_id
_entity_poly.type
_entity_poly.pdbx_seq_one_letter_code
_entity_poly.pdbx_strand_id
1 'polypeptide(L)'
;MDAVTAILDDHRLLEELAERLSDAHGSTRARLAAELEIRFRVHDAAEKTCVHPVLDSAELAAEQPKAAWDFTEHVRRHIAVEERAILPVLLRAVSPDRLRELGQDFETWRVELLDRAGLHWSVQAI
;
A
#
# COMPACT_ATOMS: atom_id res chain seq x y z
N MET A 1 -1.65 16.11 1.39
CA MET A 1 -0.95 14.99 2.05
C MET A 1 0.34 14.73 1.27
N ASP A 2 1.44 14.33 1.89
CA ASP A 2 2.64 13.88 1.16
C ASP A 2 2.63 12.36 0.94
N ALA A 3 3.47 11.87 0.02
CA ALA A 3 3.48 10.46 -0.37
C ALA A 3 3.72 9.50 0.80
N VAL A 4 4.62 9.84 1.73
CA VAL A 4 4.92 9.00 2.89
C VAL A 4 3.71 8.90 3.80
N THR A 5 3.04 10.03 4.06
CA THR A 5 1.79 10.04 4.84
C THR A 5 0.71 9.21 4.16
N ALA A 6 0.53 9.37 2.84
CA ALA A 6 -0.50 8.63 2.09
C ALA A 6 -0.26 7.12 2.08
N ILE A 7 0.99 6.69 1.97
CA ILE A 7 1.40 5.28 2.02
C ILE A 7 1.18 4.70 3.42
N LEU A 8 1.61 5.40 4.48
CA LEU A 8 1.41 4.95 5.86
C LEU A 8 -0.08 4.85 6.23
N ASP A 9 -0.92 5.73 5.70
CA ASP A 9 -2.37 5.63 5.88
C ASP A 9 -2.95 4.37 5.22
N ASP A 10 -2.47 4.00 4.03
CA ASP A 10 -2.84 2.73 3.38
C ASP A 10 -2.31 1.53 4.19
N HIS A 11 -1.06 1.56 4.68
CA HIS A 11 -0.49 0.51 5.50
C HIS A 11 -1.35 0.22 6.72
N ARG A 12 -1.73 1.27 7.47
CA ARG A 12 -2.59 1.13 8.64
C ARG A 12 -3.90 0.42 8.30
N LEU A 13 -4.54 0.80 7.20
CA LEU A 13 -5.78 0.17 6.76
C LEU A 13 -5.58 -1.30 6.35
N LEU A 14 -4.48 -1.60 5.65
CA LEU A 14 -4.12 -2.96 5.24
C LEU A 14 -3.83 -3.85 6.45
N GLU A 15 -3.13 -3.35 7.47
CA GLU A 15 -2.90 -4.06 8.73
C GLU A 15 -4.20 -4.30 9.50
N GLU A 16 -5.07 -3.30 9.61
CA GLU A 16 -6.38 -3.44 10.25
C GLU A 16 -7.25 -4.51 9.54
N LEU A 17 -7.24 -4.54 8.21
CA LEU A 17 -7.95 -5.57 7.43
C LEU A 17 -7.34 -6.96 7.62
N ALA A 18 -6.01 -7.05 7.63
CA ALA A 18 -5.26 -8.27 7.87
C ALA A 18 -5.53 -8.85 9.27
N GLU A 19 -5.61 -8.00 10.29
CA GLU A 19 -5.95 -8.40 11.65
C GLU A 19 -7.42 -8.84 11.76
N ARG A 20 -8.37 -8.06 11.19
CA ARG A 20 -9.77 -8.49 11.16
C ARG A 20 -9.98 -9.81 10.41
N LEU A 21 -9.15 -10.08 9.39
CA LEU A 21 -9.20 -11.32 8.63
C LEU A 21 -8.79 -12.54 9.46
N SER A 22 -7.85 -12.41 10.41
CA SER A 22 -7.40 -13.55 11.24
C SER A 22 -8.53 -14.15 12.05
N ASP A 23 -9.42 -13.30 12.54
CA ASP A 23 -10.51 -13.68 13.45
C ASP A 23 -11.83 -13.95 12.71
N ALA A 24 -11.90 -13.60 11.43
CA ALA A 24 -13.11 -13.74 10.64
C ALA A 24 -13.34 -15.17 10.12
N HIS A 25 -14.62 -15.53 10.01
CA HIS A 25 -15.07 -16.81 9.46
C HIS A 25 -16.15 -16.63 8.38
N GLY A 26 -16.41 -17.69 7.63
CA GLY A 26 -17.49 -17.75 6.64
C GLY A 26 -17.45 -16.63 5.60
N SER A 27 -18.62 -16.07 5.27
CA SER A 27 -18.77 -15.00 4.29
C SER A 27 -18.04 -13.70 4.68
N THR A 28 -17.93 -13.42 5.98
CA THR A 28 -17.17 -12.26 6.47
C THR A 28 -15.69 -12.40 6.14
N ARG A 29 -15.10 -13.59 6.36
CA ARG A 29 -13.71 -13.87 6.00
C ARG A 29 -13.49 -13.67 4.50
N ALA A 30 -14.38 -14.22 3.67
CA ALA A 30 -14.28 -14.10 2.22
C ALA A 30 -14.33 -12.63 1.75
N ARG A 31 -15.23 -11.82 2.34
CA ARG A 31 -15.33 -10.39 2.03
C ARG A 31 -14.09 -9.60 2.43
N LEU A 32 -13.56 -9.84 3.64
CA LEU A 32 -12.35 -9.17 4.12
C LEU A 32 -11.11 -9.55 3.30
N ALA A 33 -10.98 -10.82 2.91
CA ALA A 33 -9.89 -11.27 2.06
C ALA A 33 -9.93 -10.58 0.68
N ALA A 34 -11.11 -10.51 0.06
CA ALA A 34 -11.27 -9.81 -1.22
C ALA A 34 -10.97 -8.31 -1.11
N GLU A 35 -11.42 -7.65 -0.04
CA GLU A 35 -11.14 -6.23 0.19
C GLU A 35 -9.64 -5.96 0.42
N LEU A 36 -8.98 -6.79 1.24
CA LEU A 36 -7.53 -6.71 1.47
C LEU A 36 -6.75 -6.89 0.17
N GLU A 37 -7.11 -7.89 -0.65
CA GLU A 37 -6.46 -8.18 -1.93
C GLU A 37 -6.58 -7.03 -2.92
N ILE A 38 -7.77 -6.44 -3.05
CA ILE A 38 -8.00 -5.31 -3.94
C ILE A 38 -7.20 -4.11 -3.46
N ARG A 39 -7.33 -3.73 -2.18
CA ARG A 39 -6.63 -2.55 -1.64
C ARG A 39 -5.11 -2.68 -1.75
N PHE A 40 -4.56 -3.84 -1.42
CA PHE A 40 -3.13 -4.10 -1.56
C PHE A 40 -2.66 -3.95 -3.01
N ARG A 41 -3.38 -4.53 -3.97
CA ARG A 41 -3.04 -4.38 -5.39
C ARG A 41 -3.09 -2.93 -5.88
N VAL A 42 -4.07 -2.16 -5.41
CA VAL A 42 -4.19 -0.74 -5.77
C VAL A 42 -3.03 0.06 -5.19
N HIS A 43 -2.73 -0.15 -3.91
CA HIS A 43 -1.60 0.44 -3.21
C HIS A 43 -0.26 0.14 -3.94
N ASP A 44 0.07 -1.14 -4.13
CA ASP A 44 1.29 -1.58 -4.83
C ASP A 44 1.38 -1.03 -6.27
N ALA A 45 0.26 -0.92 -6.97
CA ALA A 45 0.22 -0.32 -8.31
C ALA A 45 0.48 1.20 -8.29
N ALA A 46 -0.06 1.92 -7.30
CA ALA A 46 0.17 3.34 -7.14
C ALA A 46 1.64 3.63 -6.78
N GLU A 47 2.26 2.83 -5.92
CA GLU A 47 3.69 2.96 -5.58
C GLU A 47 4.59 2.70 -6.78
N LYS A 48 4.32 1.64 -7.53
CA LYS A 48 5.06 1.32 -8.76
C LYS A 48 4.96 2.41 -9.82
N THR A 49 3.84 3.12 -9.86
CA THR A 49 3.61 4.19 -10.83
C THR A 49 4.24 5.50 -10.38
N CYS A 50 4.13 5.86 -9.10
CA CYS A 50 4.44 7.19 -8.60
C CYS A 50 5.79 7.24 -7.87
N VAL A 51 6.07 6.27 -7.02
CA VAL A 51 7.18 6.31 -6.05
C VAL A 51 8.41 5.56 -6.55
N HIS A 52 8.26 4.35 -7.06
CA HIS A 52 9.40 3.56 -7.54
C HIS A 52 10.23 4.26 -8.63
N PRO A 53 9.65 5.01 -9.58
CA PRO A 53 10.45 5.68 -10.61
C PRO A 53 11.39 6.79 -10.09
N VAL A 54 11.20 7.25 -8.85
CA VAL A 54 12.07 8.26 -8.23
C VAL A 54 13.13 7.66 -7.29
N LEU A 55 13.15 6.35 -7.16
CA LEU A 55 14.09 5.59 -6.34
C LEU A 55 15.07 4.83 -7.23
N ASP A 56 16.30 4.64 -6.74
CA ASP A 56 17.29 3.89 -7.50
C ASP A 56 16.95 2.39 -7.49
N SER A 57 17.15 1.71 -8.63
CA SER A 57 16.82 0.27 -8.77
C SER A 57 17.50 -0.66 -7.74
N ALA A 58 18.64 -0.26 -7.19
CA ALA A 58 19.31 -0.98 -6.10
C ALA A 58 18.55 -0.88 -4.76
N GLU A 59 17.79 0.20 -4.57
CA GLU A 59 16.97 0.45 -3.38
C GLU A 59 15.65 -0.34 -3.44
N LEU A 60 15.18 -0.69 -4.65
CA LEU A 60 13.96 -1.47 -4.91
C LEU A 60 14.16 -2.99 -4.94
N ALA A 61 15.41 -3.47 -4.84
CA ALA A 61 15.74 -4.89 -4.97
C ALA A 61 15.37 -5.70 -3.71
N ALA A 62 14.07 -5.85 -3.46
CA ALA A 62 13.52 -6.86 -2.57
C ALA A 62 12.83 -7.95 -3.42
N GLU A 63 13.45 -9.13 -3.51
CA GLU A 63 12.90 -10.29 -4.22
C GLU A 63 11.56 -10.74 -3.62
N GLN A 64 10.61 -11.05 -4.52
CA GLN A 64 9.38 -11.75 -4.19
C GLN A 64 9.59 -13.28 -4.29
N PRO A 65 9.51 -14.05 -3.20
CA PRO A 65 9.50 -15.50 -3.30
C PRO A 65 8.20 -15.99 -3.95
N LYS A 66 8.34 -16.93 -4.90
CA LYS A 66 7.23 -17.68 -5.50
C LYS A 66 6.86 -18.87 -4.62
N ALA A 67 5.55 -19.07 -4.49
CA ALA A 67 4.80 -20.25 -4.02
C ALA A 67 4.23 -20.21 -2.58
N ALA A 68 2.90 -20.41 -2.52
CA ALA A 68 2.06 -20.76 -1.37
C ALA A 68 2.29 -19.96 -0.08
N TRP A 69 1.89 -18.68 -0.08
CA TRP A 69 1.92 -17.87 1.14
C TRP A 69 0.49 -17.43 1.55
N ASP A 70 0.26 -17.38 2.86
CA ASP A 70 -0.92 -16.76 3.48
C ASP A 70 -0.91 -15.27 3.15
N PHE A 71 -1.78 -14.82 2.24
CA PHE A 71 -1.88 -13.44 1.73
C PHE A 71 -1.86 -12.31 2.78
N THR A 72 -1.96 -12.62 4.07
CA THR A 72 -1.75 -11.67 5.17
C THR A 72 -0.28 -11.40 5.50
N GLU A 73 0.59 -12.43 5.55
CA GLU A 73 2.03 -12.34 5.83
C GLU A 73 2.90 -11.41 4.92
N HIS A 74 3.05 -11.61 3.61
CA HIS A 74 3.52 -10.65 2.61
C HIS A 74 2.83 -9.29 2.57
N VAL A 75 1.55 -9.09 2.89
CA VAL A 75 1.06 -7.71 3.08
C VAL A 75 1.86 -7.08 4.22
N ARG A 76 2.00 -7.78 5.36
CA ARG A 76 2.85 -7.33 6.47
C ARG A 76 4.33 -7.23 6.10
N ARG A 77 4.86 -8.12 5.25
CA ARG A 77 6.26 -8.05 4.79
C ARG A 77 6.50 -6.85 3.88
N HIS A 78 5.58 -6.56 2.96
CA HIS A 78 5.59 -5.40 2.08
C HIS A 78 5.69 -4.13 2.91
N ILE A 79 4.72 -3.94 3.82
CA ILE A 79 4.68 -2.84 4.79
C ILE A 79 5.99 -2.74 5.57
N ALA A 80 6.46 -3.84 6.15
CA ALA A 80 7.67 -3.84 6.96
C ALA A 80 8.94 -3.51 6.15
N VAL A 81 9.04 -3.93 4.90
CA VAL A 81 10.16 -3.56 4.01
C VAL A 81 10.09 -2.09 3.70
N GLU A 82 8.92 -1.58 3.34
CA GLU A 82 8.78 -0.20 2.91
C GLU A 82 9.05 0.78 4.04
N GLU A 83 8.44 0.57 5.21
CA GLU A 83 8.63 1.46 6.35
C GLU A 83 10.08 1.49 6.86
N ARG A 84 10.79 0.36 6.78
CA ARG A 84 12.17 0.25 7.28
C ARG A 84 13.22 0.67 6.26
N ALA A 85 12.98 0.43 4.97
CA ALA A 85 13.98 0.59 3.92
C ALA A 85 13.61 1.63 2.87
N ILE A 86 12.37 1.62 2.38
CA ILE A 86 11.97 2.43 1.23
C ILE A 86 11.56 3.86 1.63
N LEU A 87 10.63 4.02 2.57
CA LEU A 87 10.13 5.34 2.99
C LEU A 87 11.24 6.23 3.56
N PRO A 88 12.19 5.74 4.38
CA PRO A 88 13.31 6.56 4.83
C PRO A 88 14.22 7.01 3.69
N VAL A 89 14.40 6.18 2.66
CA VAL A 89 15.17 6.53 1.47
C VAL A 89 14.44 7.60 0.66
N LEU A 90 13.15 7.42 0.40
CA LEU A 90 12.32 8.40 -0.30
C LEU A 90 12.41 9.78 0.36
N LEU A 91 12.31 9.85 1.69
CA LEU A 91 12.45 11.10 2.46
C LEU A 91 13.79 11.81 2.26
N ARG A 92 14.87 11.08 1.95
CA ARG A 92 16.20 11.64 1.69
C ARG A 92 16.43 11.95 0.21
N ALA A 93 15.78 11.21 -0.68
CA ALA A 93 15.98 11.27 -2.12
C ALA A 93 15.29 12.48 -2.77
N VAL A 94 14.16 12.94 -2.23
CA VAL A 94 13.36 14.02 -2.83
C VAL A 94 13.16 15.21 -1.89
N SER A 95 12.87 16.38 -2.47
CA SER A 95 12.52 17.57 -1.69
C SER A 95 11.12 17.44 -1.06
N PRO A 96 10.82 18.22 0.00
CA PRO A 96 9.48 18.24 0.59
C PRO A 96 8.37 18.61 -0.41
N ASP A 97 8.65 19.51 -1.36
CA ASP A 97 7.68 19.89 -2.40
C ASP A 97 7.42 18.73 -3.34
N ARG A 98 8.49 18.03 -3.76
CA ARG A 98 8.35 16.84 -4.60
C ARG A 98 7.61 15.70 -3.89
N LEU A 99 7.82 15.54 -2.59
CA LEU A 99 7.09 14.54 -1.79
C LEU A 99 5.59 14.81 -1.74
N ARG A 100 5.18 16.10 -1.74
CA ARG A 100 3.76 16.48 -1.81
C ARG A 100 3.17 16.22 -3.19
N GLU A 101 3.89 16.53 -4.27
CA GLU A 101 3.46 16.20 -5.63
C GLU A 101 3.26 14.68 -5.79
N LEU A 102 4.22 13.88 -5.34
CA LEU A 102 4.11 12.42 -5.36
C LEU A 102 2.92 11.92 -4.55
N GLY A 103 2.60 12.57 -3.43
CA GLY A 103 1.42 12.23 -2.63
C GLY A 103 0.10 12.50 -3.36
N GLN A 104 0.02 13.60 -4.11
CA GLN A 104 -1.14 13.93 -4.94
C GLN A 104 -1.31 12.94 -6.10
N ASP A 105 -0.21 12.59 -6.77
CA ASP A 105 -0.20 11.61 -7.85
C ASP A 105 -0.62 10.23 -7.33
N PHE A 106 -0.05 9.79 -6.20
CA PHE A 106 -0.40 8.55 -5.52
C PHE A 106 -1.89 8.50 -5.16
N GLU A 107 -2.41 9.55 -4.53
CA GLU A 107 -3.81 9.63 -4.13
C GLU A 107 -4.75 9.57 -5.34
N THR A 108 -4.40 10.25 -6.43
CA THR A 108 -5.17 10.22 -7.69
C THR A 108 -5.25 8.80 -8.25
N TRP A 109 -4.11 8.12 -8.36
CA TRP A 109 -4.07 6.73 -8.83
C TRP A 109 -4.83 5.77 -7.91
N ARG A 110 -4.67 5.91 -6.59
CA ARG A 110 -5.37 5.10 -5.59
C ARG A 110 -6.89 5.23 -5.75
N VAL A 111 -7.40 6.46 -5.80
CA VAL A 111 -8.84 6.71 -5.95
C VAL A 111 -9.38 6.14 -7.26
N GLU A 112 -8.71 6.42 -8.38
CA GLU A 112 -9.16 5.92 -9.68
C GLU A 112 -9.20 4.38 -9.75
N LEU A 113 -8.18 3.71 -9.21
CA LEU A 113 -8.10 2.26 -9.24
C LEU A 113 -9.07 1.59 -8.25
N LEU A 114 -9.28 2.18 -7.07
CA LEU A 114 -10.31 1.72 -6.14
C LEU A 114 -11.69 1.82 -6.77
N ASP A 115 -12.03 2.98 -7.37
CA ASP A 115 -13.34 3.19 -7.99
C ASP A 115 -13.60 2.18 -9.13
N ARG A 116 -12.59 1.89 -9.95
CA ARG A 116 -12.67 0.85 -11.00
C ARG A 116 -12.87 -0.56 -10.42
N ALA A 117 -12.37 -0.82 -9.21
CA ALA A 117 -12.55 -2.07 -8.51
C ALA A 117 -13.88 -2.13 -7.70
N GLY A 118 -14.70 -1.08 -7.75
CA GLY A 118 -15.97 -0.99 -7.01
C GLY A 118 -15.80 -0.73 -5.52
N LEU A 119 -14.63 -0.25 -5.09
CA LEU A 119 -14.36 0.22 -3.74
C LEU A 119 -14.22 1.75 -3.77
N HIS A 120 -14.66 2.44 -2.74
CA HIS A 120 -14.44 3.88 -2.63
C HIS A 120 -13.42 4.17 -1.53
N TRP A 121 -12.54 5.15 -1.79
CA TRP A 121 -11.77 5.76 -0.72
C TRP A 121 -12.74 6.56 0.16
N SER A 122 -12.86 6.19 1.43
CA SER A 122 -13.61 6.96 2.42
C SER A 122 -12.65 7.43 3.49
N VAL A 123 -12.58 8.76 3.67
CA VAL A 123 -11.81 9.40 4.75
C VAL A 123 -12.49 9.21 6.11
N GLN A 124 -13.66 8.55 6.17
CA GLN A 124 -14.37 8.26 7.41
C GLN A 124 -13.99 6.89 7.96
N ALA A 125 -12.82 6.82 8.58
CA ALA A 125 -12.46 5.80 9.57
C ALA A 125 -11.35 6.31 10.50
N ILE A 126 -11.63 7.41 11.22
CA ILE A 126 -11.30 7.62 12.65
C ILE A 126 -12.44 8.44 13.26
#